data_AF-A0AAW1SQG4-F1
#
_entry.id   AF-A0AAW1SQG4-F1
#
_cell.length_a   1.000
_cell.length_b   1.000
_cell.length_c   1.000
_cell.angle_alpha   90.00
_cell.angle_beta   90.00
_cell.angle_gamma   90.00
#
_symmetry.space_group_name_H-M   'P 1'
#
loop_
_entity.id
_entity.type
_entity.pdbx_description
1 polymer ?
#
loop_
_entity_poly.entity_id
_entity_poly.type
_entity_poly.pdbx_seq_one_letter_code
_entity_poly.pdbx_strand_id
1 'polypeptide(L)'
;MTSYCVLHWGSSFARPACHSSPRKTLLCRGCLNFRSATASAVVPAKCPTAATKARRCCACVQAIAGAAPAPPAVEQLTLQPIKRIEGHVRLPGSKSLSNRVLLLAALAEGTTTINNLLDSQDVQYMIEALGVLGVKLEQDRPARKLVVHGCSGRFTSKGAELFLGNAGTAMRPLTAAVAVAGRGKFVLDGSARMRERPIQDLIEGLQQLDVQVKCSSTGCPPVELQAEGLRPGQVTLRGDVSSQYLTGMLMAAPLAEGSGAIDVHIQGELVSKPYVDMTIRLMERFGVQVERVDGLQHLRIPVGQRYLSPGEAFVEGDASSASYFLAGATITGGTVTVEGCGSQSLQGGWASKGAAEGHRP
;
A
#
# COMPACT_ATOMS: atom_id res chain seq x y z
N MET A 1 -1.64 -49.41 10.81
CA MET A 1 -0.35 -49.19 10.13
C MET A 1 -0.05 -47.70 10.19
N THR A 2 1.18 -47.34 10.56
CA THR A 2 1.58 -45.97 10.86
C THR A 2 2.19 -45.32 9.63
N SER A 3 1.63 -44.20 9.16
CA SER A 3 2.23 -43.39 8.10
C SER A 3 2.58 -42.01 8.65
N TYR A 4 3.87 -41.80 8.91
CA TYR A 4 4.42 -40.47 9.19
C TYR A 4 4.64 -39.73 7.87
N CYS A 5 4.35 -38.43 7.84
CA CYS A 5 4.76 -37.55 6.75
C CYS A 5 5.76 -36.52 7.27
N VAL A 6 7.04 -36.71 6.97
CA VAL A 6 8.13 -35.80 7.37
C VAL A 6 8.26 -34.71 6.31
N LEU A 7 8.07 -33.45 6.69
CA LEU A 7 8.33 -32.30 5.82
C LEU A 7 9.81 -31.89 5.93
N HIS A 8 10.64 -32.35 4.99
CA HIS A 8 12.00 -31.84 4.84
C HIS A 8 11.98 -30.46 4.15
N TRP A 9 12.36 -29.42 4.89
CA TRP A 9 12.83 -28.17 4.30
C TRP A 9 14.31 -28.31 3.93
N GLY A 10 14.61 -28.31 2.63
CA GLY A 10 15.98 -28.35 2.11
C GLY A 10 16.70 -27.01 2.32
N SER A 11 17.56 -26.94 3.35
CA SER A 11 18.32 -25.74 3.70
C SER A 11 19.64 -25.64 2.94
N SER A 12 19.63 -25.09 1.72
CA SER A 12 20.85 -24.71 0.99
C SER A 12 21.31 -23.29 1.33
N PHE A 13 21.75 -23.09 2.57
CA PHE A 13 22.50 -21.87 2.97
C PHE A 13 24.00 -22.15 2.89
N ALA A 14 24.63 -21.77 1.78
CA ALA A 14 26.09 -21.79 1.66
C ALA A 14 26.69 -20.71 2.59
N ARG A 15 27.50 -21.14 3.56
CA ARG A 15 28.29 -20.24 4.42
C ARG A 15 29.49 -19.69 3.63
N PRO A 16 29.80 -18.38 3.69
CA PRO A 16 31.11 -17.88 3.26
C PRO A 16 32.20 -18.45 4.16
N ALA A 17 33.22 -19.08 3.58
CA ALA A 17 34.34 -19.61 4.34
C ALA A 17 35.29 -18.46 4.76
N CYS A 18 35.59 -18.36 6.05
CA CYS A 18 36.73 -17.57 6.50
C CYS A 18 38.03 -18.29 6.11
N HIS A 19 38.93 -17.58 5.42
CA HIS A 19 40.31 -18.02 5.22
C HIS A 19 41.27 -17.02 5.86
N SER A 20 42.12 -17.56 6.74
CA SER A 20 43.14 -16.87 7.50
C SER A 20 44.53 -17.21 6.96
N SER A 21 45.35 -16.22 6.61
CA SER A 21 46.81 -16.37 6.45
C SER A 21 47.49 -14.99 6.44
N PRO A 22 48.76 -14.83 6.89
CA PRO A 22 49.19 -13.59 7.56
C PRO A 22 50.36 -12.81 6.92
N ARG A 23 50.71 -11.69 7.59
CA ARG A 23 51.95 -10.87 7.51
C ARG A 23 52.12 -9.92 6.30
N LYS A 24 52.17 -8.62 6.61
CA LYS A 24 53.33 -7.74 6.34
C LYS A 24 53.33 -6.51 7.26
N THR A 25 54.46 -5.82 7.35
CA THR A 25 54.92 -5.11 8.55
C THR A 25 54.76 -3.58 8.48
N LEU A 26 54.88 -2.92 9.65
CA LEU A 26 54.92 -1.47 9.90
C LEU A 26 55.61 -0.61 8.83
N LEU A 27 55.12 0.63 8.68
CA LEU A 27 55.94 1.85 8.94
C LEU A 27 55.08 3.12 9.03
N CYS A 28 55.23 3.88 10.12
CA CYS A 28 54.71 5.25 10.25
C CYS A 28 55.68 6.26 9.62
N ARG A 29 55.15 7.28 8.92
CA ARG A 29 55.73 8.64 8.77
C ARG A 29 54.80 9.55 7.95
N GLY A 30 54.74 10.83 8.29
CA GLY A 30 54.21 11.89 7.40
C GLY A 30 53.10 12.76 8.00
N CYS A 31 53.41 14.02 8.29
CA CYS A 31 52.45 15.07 8.65
C CYS A 31 51.80 15.72 7.40
N LEU A 32 50.93 16.71 7.64
CA LEU A 32 50.35 17.69 6.68
C LEU A 32 49.10 17.15 5.92
N ASN A 33 48.03 17.92 5.67
CA ASN A 33 47.82 19.35 5.94
C ASN A 33 46.33 19.80 5.94
N PHE A 34 46.11 21.01 6.47
CA PHE A 34 45.00 21.97 6.25
C PHE A 34 43.56 21.73 6.74
N ARG A 35 43.04 22.78 7.42
CA ARG A 35 41.65 23.04 7.82
C ARG A 35 41.12 24.29 7.09
N SER A 36 39.81 24.27 6.80
CA SER A 36 38.82 25.36 6.75
C SER A 36 39.21 26.86 6.77
N ALA A 37 38.53 27.64 5.93
CA ALA A 37 38.27 29.09 5.98
C ALA A 37 37.02 29.36 5.09
N THR A 38 36.18 30.42 5.15
CA THR A 38 35.89 31.58 6.03
C THR A 38 34.55 32.18 5.52
N ALA A 39 33.75 33.06 6.14
CA ALA A 39 33.65 33.68 7.49
C ALA A 39 32.20 34.24 7.64
N SER A 40 31.91 35.07 8.65
CA SER A 40 30.73 35.96 8.71
C SER A 40 31.14 37.34 9.26
N ALA A 41 30.46 38.42 8.84
CA ALA A 41 30.92 39.80 9.05
C ALA A 41 30.19 40.53 10.20
N VAL A 42 30.88 41.50 10.83
CA VAL A 42 30.35 42.36 11.91
C VAL A 42 30.66 43.84 11.59
N VAL A 43 29.70 44.72 11.85
CA VAL A 43 29.78 46.18 11.66
C VAL A 43 30.08 46.89 13.00
N PRO A 44 30.98 47.87 13.08
CA PRO A 44 31.27 48.62 14.31
C PRO A 44 30.62 50.03 14.34
N ALA A 45 30.24 50.49 15.54
CA ALA A 45 29.85 51.89 15.83
C ALA A 45 30.56 52.39 17.10
N LYS A 46 30.74 53.73 17.24
CA LYS A 46 31.72 54.37 18.15
C LYS A 46 31.10 55.21 19.29
N CYS A 47 31.85 55.28 20.41
CA CYS A 47 32.03 56.44 21.33
C CYS A 47 30.86 56.92 22.24
N PRO A 48 31.11 57.77 23.27
CA PRO A 48 32.38 58.11 23.96
C PRO A 48 32.32 58.16 25.53
N THR A 49 33.49 58.30 26.19
CA THR A 49 33.74 58.89 27.56
C THR A 49 33.05 58.28 28.81
N ALA A 50 33.66 58.23 30.01
CA ALA A 50 35.01 58.57 30.49
C ALA A 50 35.39 57.75 31.76
N ALA A 51 36.70 57.69 32.03
CA ALA A 51 37.41 57.33 33.27
C ALA A 51 36.67 56.72 34.49
N THR A 52 36.99 55.46 34.83
CA THR A 52 37.65 55.15 36.12
C THR A 52 38.28 53.75 36.21
N LYS A 53 39.35 53.68 37.03
CA LYS A 53 40.09 52.54 37.61
C LYS A 53 39.74 51.09 37.21
N ALA A 54 40.81 50.36 36.86
CA ALA A 54 40.82 48.94 36.54
C ALA A 54 40.25 48.02 37.64
N ARG A 55 39.34 47.13 37.23
CA ARG A 55 39.26 45.74 37.73
C ARG A 55 39.08 44.82 36.53
N ARG A 56 39.86 43.73 36.48
CA ARG A 56 39.67 42.64 35.50
C ARG A 56 38.35 41.94 35.81
N CYS A 57 37.26 42.35 35.17
CA CYS A 57 36.01 41.61 35.21
C CYS A 57 36.10 40.47 34.17
N CYS A 58 36.40 39.26 34.63
CA CYS A 58 36.36 38.07 33.77
C CYS A 58 34.89 37.70 33.56
N ALA A 59 34.26 38.34 32.57
CA ALA A 59 32.87 38.06 32.21
C ALA A 59 32.78 36.64 31.64
N CYS A 60 32.36 35.69 32.48
CA CYS A 60 31.92 34.39 32.03
C CYS A 60 30.66 34.58 31.19
N VAL A 61 30.83 34.68 29.87
CA VAL A 61 29.74 34.44 28.93
C VAL A 61 29.40 32.96 29.04
N GLN A 62 28.47 32.63 29.93
CA GLN A 62 27.84 31.32 29.93
C GLN A 62 27.08 31.19 28.62
N ALA A 63 27.70 30.52 27.65
CA ALA A 63 26.99 30.02 26.50
C ALA A 63 25.90 29.09 27.01
N ILE A 64 24.64 29.54 26.94
CA ILE A 64 23.48 28.70 27.17
C ILE A 64 23.45 27.73 25.99
N ALA A 65 24.17 26.62 26.14
CA ALA A 65 24.08 25.48 25.26
C ALA A 65 22.67 24.88 25.44
N GLY A 66 21.71 25.45 24.72
CA GLY A 66 20.38 24.87 24.58
C GLY A 66 20.56 23.47 24.00
N ALA A 67 20.46 22.47 24.86
CA ALA A 67 20.51 21.08 24.44
C ALA A 67 19.44 20.88 23.38
N ALA A 68 19.83 20.43 22.19
CA ALA A 68 18.88 20.02 21.18
C ALA A 68 17.93 18.98 21.81
N PRO A 69 16.60 19.09 21.60
CA PRO A 69 15.66 18.16 22.21
C PRO A 69 16.06 16.74 21.82
N ALA A 70 16.11 15.85 22.81
CA ALA A 70 16.41 14.44 22.58
C ALA A 70 15.43 13.89 21.54
N PRO A 71 15.88 13.02 20.61
CA PRO A 71 14.96 12.39 19.66
C PRO A 71 13.84 11.68 20.44
N PRO A 72 12.59 11.70 19.93
CA PRO A 72 11.48 11.10 20.63
C PRO A 72 11.79 9.64 20.95
N ALA A 73 11.54 9.24 22.20
CA ALA A 73 11.84 7.90 22.67
C ALA A 73 11.13 6.87 21.78
N VAL A 74 11.90 6.00 21.14
CA VAL A 74 11.34 4.91 20.34
C VAL A 74 10.62 3.97 21.28
N GLU A 75 9.32 3.78 21.06
CA GLU A 75 8.52 2.82 21.83
C GLU A 75 9.06 1.39 21.59
N GLN A 76 9.39 0.68 22.67
CA GLN A 76 10.01 -0.64 22.61
C GLN A 76 9.16 -1.66 23.36
N LEU A 77 8.88 -2.79 22.70
CA LEU A 77 8.18 -3.94 23.29
C LEU A 77 9.11 -5.14 23.37
N THR A 78 9.51 -5.52 24.59
CA THR A 78 10.32 -6.73 24.83
C THR A 78 9.41 -7.92 25.11
N LEU A 79 9.32 -8.85 24.16
CA LEU A 79 8.60 -10.11 24.34
C LEU A 79 9.48 -11.14 25.07
N GLN A 80 8.97 -11.71 26.15
CA GLN A 80 9.60 -12.85 26.83
C GLN A 80 9.39 -14.14 26.01
N PRO A 81 10.28 -15.15 26.10
CA PRO A 81 10.15 -16.40 25.35
C PRO A 81 8.80 -17.11 25.60
N ILE A 82 7.99 -17.23 24.55
CA ILE A 82 6.68 -17.87 24.60
C ILE A 82 6.85 -19.38 24.40
N LYS A 83 6.47 -20.19 25.39
CA LYS A 83 6.63 -21.65 25.36
C LYS A 83 5.63 -22.37 24.46
N ARG A 84 4.38 -21.86 24.36
CA ARG A 84 3.28 -22.46 23.61
C ARG A 84 2.26 -21.39 23.21
N ILE A 85 1.73 -21.47 22.00
CA ILE A 85 0.68 -20.59 21.48
C ILE A 85 -0.56 -21.42 21.14
N GLU A 86 -1.64 -21.23 21.89
CA GLU A 86 -2.90 -21.95 21.71
C GLU A 86 -4.10 -21.00 21.86
N GLY A 87 -5.20 -21.29 21.18
CA GLY A 87 -6.47 -20.58 21.37
C GLY A 87 -7.27 -20.33 20.09
N HIS A 88 -8.17 -19.36 20.16
CA HIS A 88 -9.05 -18.95 19.06
C HIS A 88 -8.81 -17.47 18.75
N VAL A 89 -8.67 -17.13 17.47
CA VAL A 89 -8.49 -15.75 17.03
C VAL A 89 -9.47 -15.42 15.90
N ARG A 90 -10.31 -14.41 16.14
CA ARG A 90 -11.16 -13.81 15.10
C ARG A 90 -10.41 -12.68 14.44
N LEU A 91 -10.17 -12.82 13.14
CA LEU A 91 -9.39 -11.85 12.38
C LEU A 91 -10.14 -10.52 12.20
N PRO A 92 -9.44 -9.38 12.18
CA PRO A 92 -9.98 -8.15 11.62
C PRO A 92 -10.14 -8.30 10.10
N GLY A 93 -10.98 -7.47 9.48
CA GLY A 93 -11.16 -7.49 8.02
C GLY A 93 -9.85 -7.32 7.24
N SER A 94 -9.79 -7.91 6.05
CA SER A 94 -8.63 -7.84 5.16
C SER A 94 -8.42 -6.44 4.61
N LYS A 95 -7.21 -5.88 4.72
CA LYS A 95 -6.89 -4.54 4.18
C LYS A 95 -7.08 -4.49 2.66
N SER A 96 -6.57 -5.51 1.97
CA SER A 96 -6.58 -5.61 0.51
C SER A 96 -7.98 -5.84 -0.05
N LEU A 97 -8.85 -6.53 0.69
CA LEU A 97 -10.25 -6.70 0.31
C LEU A 97 -11.07 -5.44 0.64
N SER A 98 -10.86 -4.84 1.82
CA SER A 98 -11.54 -3.60 2.26
C SER A 98 -11.48 -2.51 1.20
N ASN A 99 -10.28 -2.14 0.73
CA ASN A 99 -10.12 -1.06 -0.25
C ASN A 99 -10.66 -1.41 -1.65
N ARG A 100 -10.72 -2.69 -2.03
CA ARG A 100 -11.35 -3.12 -3.30
C ARG A 100 -12.87 -3.10 -3.22
N VAL A 101 -13.44 -3.67 -2.17
CA VAL A 101 -14.90 -3.66 -1.92
C VAL A 101 -15.40 -2.22 -1.81
N LEU A 102 -14.67 -1.36 -1.09
CA LEU A 102 -15.01 0.06 -0.93
C LEU A 102 -14.98 0.81 -2.28
N LEU A 103 -13.94 0.61 -3.10
CA LEU A 103 -13.85 1.26 -4.41
C LEU A 103 -14.94 0.79 -5.37
N LEU A 104 -15.19 -0.53 -5.44
CA LEU A 104 -16.23 -1.09 -6.30
C LEU A 104 -17.64 -0.70 -5.84
N ALA A 105 -17.90 -0.69 -4.53
CA ALA A 105 -19.14 -0.18 -3.96
C ALA A 105 -19.37 1.31 -4.27
N ALA A 106 -18.30 2.10 -4.28
CA ALA A 106 -18.36 3.52 -4.64
C ALA A 106 -18.61 3.72 -6.14
N LEU A 107 -18.04 2.88 -7.01
CA LEU A 107 -18.24 2.94 -8.46
C LEU A 107 -19.56 2.31 -8.93
N ALA A 108 -20.23 1.51 -8.11
CA ALA A 108 -21.45 0.79 -8.46
C ALA A 108 -22.69 1.68 -8.62
N GLU A 109 -23.69 1.13 -9.28
CA GLU A 109 -25.09 1.56 -9.20
C GLU A 109 -25.75 0.94 -7.96
N GLY A 110 -26.48 1.75 -7.18
CA GLY A 110 -27.15 1.33 -5.94
C GLY A 110 -26.32 1.49 -4.66
N THR A 111 -26.88 1.03 -3.54
CA THR A 111 -26.30 1.21 -2.20
C THR A 111 -25.75 -0.10 -1.66
N THR A 112 -24.47 -0.12 -1.30
CA THR A 112 -23.80 -1.30 -0.74
C THR A 112 -23.54 -1.12 0.76
N THR A 113 -24.02 -2.07 1.57
CA THR A 113 -23.64 -2.18 2.98
C THR A 113 -22.41 -3.06 3.12
N ILE A 114 -21.29 -2.51 3.59
CA ILE A 114 -20.04 -3.22 3.83
C ILE A 114 -19.91 -3.56 5.31
N ASN A 115 -19.79 -4.84 5.63
CA ASN A 115 -19.67 -5.39 6.99
C ASN A 115 -18.24 -5.92 7.26
N ASN A 116 -17.80 -5.86 8.52
CA ASN A 116 -16.44 -6.24 8.98
C ASN A 116 -15.31 -5.47 8.27
N LEU A 117 -15.56 -4.21 7.89
CA LEU A 117 -14.56 -3.35 7.26
C LEU A 117 -13.37 -3.15 8.21
N LEU A 118 -12.14 -3.20 7.67
CA LEU A 118 -10.95 -2.98 8.48
C LEU A 118 -10.85 -1.51 8.94
N ASP A 119 -10.93 -1.29 10.25
CA ASP A 119 -10.55 0.01 10.81
C ASP A 119 -9.02 0.14 10.81
N SER A 120 -8.51 0.80 9.78
CA SER A 120 -7.09 1.11 9.63
C SER A 120 -6.92 2.39 8.81
N GLN A 121 -5.81 3.09 9.04
CA GLN A 121 -5.53 4.36 8.37
C GLN A 121 -5.57 4.25 6.84
N ASP A 122 -5.11 3.14 6.25
CA ASP A 122 -5.16 2.89 4.79
C ASP A 122 -6.59 2.82 4.23
N VAL A 123 -7.57 2.43 5.05
CA VAL A 123 -8.99 2.39 4.67
C VAL A 123 -9.63 3.75 4.92
N GLN A 124 -9.30 4.42 6.03
CA GLN A 124 -9.82 5.76 6.31
C GLN A 124 -9.40 6.78 5.24
N TYR A 125 -8.15 6.74 4.73
CA TYR A 125 -7.73 7.56 3.59
C TYR A 125 -8.55 7.29 2.31
N MET A 126 -8.97 6.04 2.07
CA MET A 126 -9.84 5.73 0.93
C MET A 126 -11.25 6.29 1.13
N ILE A 127 -11.82 6.17 2.34
CA ILE A 127 -13.13 6.73 2.70
C ILE A 127 -13.13 8.26 2.55
N GLU A 128 -12.12 8.93 3.10
CA GLU A 128 -11.94 10.39 3.01
C GLU A 128 -11.84 10.85 1.55
N ALA A 129 -11.01 10.19 0.74
CA ALA A 129 -10.84 10.53 -0.67
C ALA A 129 -12.12 10.30 -1.50
N LEU A 130 -12.85 9.21 -1.25
CA LEU A 130 -14.15 8.96 -1.90
C LEU A 130 -15.21 10.00 -1.48
N GLY A 131 -15.19 10.46 -0.23
CA GLY A 131 -16.02 11.58 0.23
C GLY A 131 -15.71 12.89 -0.52
N VAL A 132 -14.43 13.21 -0.73
CA VAL A 132 -14.00 14.37 -1.55
C VAL A 132 -14.42 14.23 -3.02
N LEU A 133 -14.44 13.01 -3.56
CA LEU A 133 -14.95 12.70 -4.90
C LEU A 133 -16.49 12.76 -5.01
N GLY A 134 -17.18 13.01 -3.89
CA GLY A 134 -18.63 13.19 -3.80
C GLY A 134 -19.44 11.92 -3.55
N VAL A 135 -18.80 10.81 -3.20
CA VAL A 135 -19.48 9.56 -2.81
C VAL A 135 -20.08 9.73 -1.42
N LYS A 136 -21.39 9.48 -1.27
CA LYS A 136 -22.06 9.54 0.03
C LYS A 136 -21.74 8.26 0.83
N LEU A 137 -21.23 8.45 2.05
CA LEU A 137 -20.68 7.40 2.91
C LEU A 137 -21.23 7.58 4.33
N GLU A 138 -21.75 6.50 4.93
CA GLU A 138 -22.31 6.51 6.29
C GLU A 138 -21.59 5.42 7.12
N GLN A 139 -20.72 5.85 8.03
CA GLN A 139 -19.78 4.97 8.74
C GLN A 139 -20.20 4.73 10.20
N ASP A 140 -20.32 3.46 10.58
CA ASP A 140 -20.41 3.01 11.96
C ASP A 140 -19.09 2.27 12.30
N ARG A 141 -18.13 3.02 12.86
CA ARG A 141 -16.81 2.47 13.22
C ARG A 141 -16.88 1.40 14.31
N PRO A 142 -17.64 1.58 15.42
CA PRO A 142 -17.81 0.52 16.43
C PRO A 142 -18.33 -0.80 15.84
N ALA A 143 -19.32 -0.76 14.94
CA ALA A 143 -19.84 -1.96 14.29
C ALA A 143 -18.99 -2.47 13.11
N ARG A 144 -17.90 -1.77 12.75
CA ARG A 144 -17.09 -2.01 11.53
C ARG A 144 -17.94 -2.09 10.26
N LYS A 145 -18.92 -1.18 10.16
CA LYS A 145 -19.92 -1.13 9.10
C LYS A 145 -19.82 0.20 8.35
N LEU A 146 -20.00 0.14 7.04
CA LEU A 146 -20.01 1.32 6.16
C LEU A 146 -21.08 1.14 5.09
N VAL A 147 -22.02 2.07 5.00
CA VAL A 147 -22.97 2.14 3.89
C VAL A 147 -22.41 3.08 2.83
N VAL A 148 -22.28 2.58 1.61
CA VAL A 148 -21.76 3.31 0.45
C VAL A 148 -22.88 3.48 -0.56
N HIS A 149 -23.23 4.73 -0.89
CA HIS A 149 -24.18 5.04 -1.96
C HIS A 149 -23.37 5.27 -3.24
N GLY A 150 -23.43 4.30 -4.16
CA GLY A 150 -22.57 4.25 -5.33
C GLY A 150 -22.86 5.35 -6.35
N CYS A 151 -21.82 5.82 -7.04
CA CYS A 151 -21.87 6.93 -7.98
C CYS A 151 -22.16 6.52 -9.43
N SER A 152 -22.51 5.25 -9.67
CA SER A 152 -22.86 4.71 -11.00
C SER A 152 -21.78 5.00 -12.07
N GLY A 153 -20.51 4.81 -11.69
CA GLY A 153 -19.34 4.98 -12.55
C GLY A 153 -18.89 6.42 -12.81
N ARG A 154 -19.45 7.44 -12.12
CA ARG A 154 -19.05 8.85 -12.30
C ARG A 154 -18.91 9.60 -10.97
N PHE A 155 -17.70 10.06 -10.65
CA PHE A 155 -17.49 10.97 -9.52
C PHE A 155 -18.06 12.36 -9.81
N THR A 156 -18.67 13.01 -8.82
CA THR A 156 -19.35 14.31 -9.01
C THR A 156 -18.40 15.50 -8.85
N SER A 157 -17.23 15.30 -8.25
CA SER A 157 -16.16 16.31 -8.15
C SER A 157 -15.62 16.71 -9.53
N LYS A 158 -15.49 18.01 -9.80
CA LYS A 158 -14.91 18.56 -11.04
C LYS A 158 -13.40 18.77 -10.94
N GLY A 159 -12.69 17.77 -10.40
CA GLY A 159 -11.31 17.89 -9.94
C GLY A 159 -11.18 17.99 -8.42
N ALA A 160 -10.08 17.49 -7.87
CA ALA A 160 -9.77 17.48 -6.43
C ALA A 160 -8.29 17.17 -6.17
N GLU A 161 -7.78 17.58 -5.00
CA GLU A 161 -6.54 17.06 -4.43
C GLU A 161 -6.87 15.99 -3.37
N LEU A 162 -6.25 14.81 -3.49
CA LEU A 162 -6.53 13.64 -2.67
C LEU A 162 -5.27 13.20 -1.93
N PHE A 163 -5.27 13.36 -0.61
CA PHE A 163 -4.17 12.91 0.25
C PHE A 163 -4.43 11.49 0.76
N LEU A 164 -3.55 10.55 0.39
CA LEU A 164 -3.71 9.11 0.67
C LEU A 164 -2.65 8.56 1.65
N GLY A 165 -1.94 9.45 2.36
CA GLY A 165 -0.89 9.08 3.33
C GLY A 165 0.09 8.06 2.78
N ASN A 166 0.19 6.87 3.40
CA ASN A 166 0.99 5.74 2.89
C ASN A 166 0.13 4.56 2.37
N ALA A 167 -1.15 4.80 2.03
CA ALA A 167 -2.11 3.77 1.65
C ALA A 167 -1.86 3.27 0.21
N GLY A 168 -1.04 2.23 0.07
CA GLY A 168 -0.67 1.70 -1.26
C GLY A 168 -1.87 1.15 -2.04
N THR A 169 -2.70 0.39 -1.33
CA THR A 169 -3.95 -0.21 -1.81
C THR A 169 -5.07 0.80 -2.05
N ALA A 170 -4.89 2.07 -1.68
CA ALA A 170 -5.77 3.17 -2.09
C ALA A 170 -5.20 3.90 -3.30
N MET A 171 -3.95 4.36 -3.21
CA MET A 171 -3.26 5.15 -4.25
C MET A 171 -3.39 4.55 -5.66
N ARG A 172 -3.00 3.28 -5.86
CA ARG A 172 -2.95 2.69 -7.22
C ARG A 172 -4.36 2.48 -7.80
N PRO A 173 -5.30 1.83 -7.11
CA PRO A 173 -6.66 1.70 -7.61
C PRO A 173 -7.38 3.04 -7.83
N LEU A 174 -7.19 4.01 -6.91
CA LEU A 174 -7.89 5.29 -7.01
C LEU A 174 -7.36 6.15 -8.17
N THR A 175 -6.06 6.13 -8.49
CA THR A 175 -5.53 6.78 -9.70
C THR A 175 -6.25 6.29 -10.97
N ALA A 176 -6.40 4.97 -11.12
CA ALA A 176 -7.08 4.38 -12.29
C ALA A 176 -8.59 4.70 -12.30
N ALA A 177 -9.25 4.61 -11.14
CA ALA A 177 -10.67 4.94 -11.01
C ALA A 177 -10.97 6.42 -11.30
N VAL A 178 -10.12 7.35 -10.83
CA VAL A 178 -10.28 8.78 -11.11
C VAL A 178 -10.07 9.07 -12.60
N ALA A 179 -9.15 8.37 -13.28
CA ALA A 179 -8.95 8.54 -14.73
C ALA A 179 -10.22 8.21 -15.55
N VAL A 180 -10.95 7.16 -15.18
CA VAL A 180 -12.17 6.73 -15.90
C VAL A 180 -13.43 7.48 -15.45
N ALA A 181 -13.65 7.59 -14.13
CA ALA A 181 -14.89 8.07 -13.53
C ALA A 181 -14.87 9.56 -13.15
N GLY A 182 -13.70 10.19 -13.05
CA GLY A 182 -13.56 11.62 -12.78
C GLY A 182 -13.74 12.49 -14.02
N ARG A 183 -13.96 13.80 -13.83
CA ARG A 183 -13.90 14.81 -14.91
C ARG A 183 -13.15 16.06 -14.43
N GLY A 184 -12.13 16.47 -15.16
CA GLY A 184 -11.27 17.62 -14.83
C GLY A 184 -9.94 17.23 -14.16
N LYS A 185 -9.26 18.20 -13.54
CA LYS A 185 -7.90 18.02 -13.01
C LYS A 185 -7.89 17.44 -11.60
N PHE A 186 -7.15 16.36 -11.39
CA PHE A 186 -6.95 15.73 -10.08
C PHE A 186 -5.46 15.63 -9.72
N VAL A 187 -5.18 15.67 -8.42
CA VAL A 187 -3.85 15.40 -7.84
C VAL A 187 -4.01 14.32 -6.77
N LEU A 188 -3.25 13.23 -6.87
CA LEU A 188 -3.20 12.18 -5.85
C LEU A 188 -1.81 12.16 -5.22
N ASP A 189 -1.72 12.44 -3.93
CA ASP A 189 -0.46 12.57 -3.19
C ASP A 189 -0.53 11.80 -1.86
N GLY A 190 0.56 11.78 -1.11
CA GLY A 190 0.64 11.12 0.18
C GLY A 190 1.78 11.63 1.04
N SER A 191 2.16 10.84 2.04
CA SER A 191 3.30 11.16 2.90
C SER A 191 4.61 11.12 2.12
N ALA A 192 5.69 11.65 2.70
CA ALA A 192 7.04 11.55 2.12
C ALA A 192 7.38 10.10 1.70
N ARG A 193 7.01 9.10 2.52
CA ARG A 193 7.22 7.69 2.21
C ARG A 193 6.39 7.18 1.03
N MET A 194 5.23 7.77 0.71
CA MET A 194 4.47 7.44 -0.49
C MET A 194 5.12 7.99 -1.76
N ARG A 195 5.73 9.18 -1.68
CA ARG A 195 6.48 9.81 -2.79
C ARG A 195 7.79 9.08 -3.15
N GLU A 196 8.13 8.04 -2.40
CA GLU A 196 9.24 7.11 -2.65
C GLU A 196 8.77 5.72 -3.15
N ARG A 197 7.47 5.53 -3.36
CA ARG A 197 6.90 4.23 -3.76
C ARG A 197 6.44 4.28 -5.22
N PRO A 198 6.90 3.35 -6.07
CA PRO A 198 6.68 3.41 -7.51
C PRO A 198 5.19 3.38 -7.89
N ILE A 199 4.87 4.10 -8.96
CA ILE A 199 3.57 4.06 -9.64
C ILE A 199 3.71 4.11 -11.17
N GLN A 200 4.92 4.36 -11.68
CA GLN A 200 5.23 4.57 -13.10
C GLN A 200 4.52 3.60 -14.07
N ASP A 201 4.61 2.28 -13.86
CA ASP A 201 3.97 1.28 -14.75
C ASP A 201 2.45 1.49 -14.92
N LEU A 202 1.76 2.00 -13.88
CA LEU A 202 0.34 2.35 -13.96
C LEU A 202 0.12 3.66 -14.75
N ILE A 203 1.02 4.62 -14.60
CA ILE A 203 1.00 5.90 -15.33
C ILE A 203 1.18 5.63 -16.83
N GLU A 204 2.17 4.82 -17.19
CA GLU A 204 2.42 4.38 -18.57
C GLU A 204 1.26 3.54 -19.13
N GLY A 205 0.65 2.70 -18.29
CA GLY A 205 -0.56 1.94 -18.65
C GLY A 205 -1.77 2.83 -18.96
N LEU A 206 -1.95 3.91 -18.19
CA LEU A 206 -3.03 4.88 -18.41
C LEU A 206 -2.75 5.77 -19.63
N GLN A 207 -1.48 6.15 -19.86
CA GLN A 207 -1.06 6.89 -21.06
C GLN A 207 -1.29 6.11 -22.36
N GLN A 208 -1.12 4.77 -22.34
CA GLN A 208 -1.48 3.89 -23.47
C GLN A 208 -2.98 3.91 -23.82
N LEU A 209 -3.84 4.35 -22.90
CA LEU A 209 -5.29 4.50 -23.07
C LEU A 209 -5.72 5.97 -23.24
N ASP A 210 -4.82 6.81 -23.77
CA ASP A 210 -4.96 8.26 -24.02
C ASP A 210 -5.23 9.13 -22.78
N VAL A 211 -4.92 8.67 -21.57
CA VAL A 211 -5.06 9.51 -20.36
C VAL A 211 -3.91 10.51 -20.26
N GLN A 212 -4.26 11.80 -20.12
CA GLN A 212 -3.32 12.86 -19.76
C GLN A 212 -2.94 12.75 -18.27
N VAL A 213 -1.98 11.90 -17.96
CA VAL A 213 -1.47 11.67 -16.59
C VAL A 213 0.05 11.70 -16.54
N LYS A 214 0.60 12.21 -15.43
CA LYS A 214 2.03 12.20 -15.10
C LYS A 214 2.23 11.98 -13.60
N CYS A 215 3.42 11.53 -13.21
CA CYS A 215 3.87 11.56 -11.83
C CYS A 215 5.20 12.32 -11.72
N SER A 216 5.91 12.23 -10.58
CA SER A 216 7.23 12.85 -10.45
C SER A 216 8.24 12.23 -11.43
N SER A 217 9.37 12.92 -11.66
CA SER A 217 10.51 12.36 -12.40
C SER A 217 11.17 11.15 -11.73
N THR A 218 10.77 10.79 -10.50
CA THR A 218 11.22 9.57 -9.80
C THR A 218 10.25 8.38 -9.99
N GLY A 219 9.25 8.50 -10.86
CA GLY A 219 8.27 7.43 -11.13
C GLY A 219 7.31 7.16 -9.97
N CYS A 220 7.14 8.15 -9.08
CA CYS A 220 6.43 8.06 -7.81
C CYS A 220 5.42 9.21 -7.65
N PRO A 221 4.45 9.13 -6.72
CA PRO A 221 3.55 10.23 -6.38
C PRO A 221 4.30 11.53 -5.98
N PRO A 222 3.69 12.73 -6.12
CA PRO A 222 2.30 12.96 -6.52
C PRO A 222 2.02 12.58 -7.98
N VAL A 223 0.77 12.17 -8.23
CA VAL A 223 0.23 11.94 -9.57
C VAL A 223 -0.69 13.11 -9.92
N GLU A 224 -0.42 13.78 -11.05
CA GLU A 224 -1.34 14.76 -11.63
C GLU A 224 -2.02 14.13 -12.85
N LEU A 225 -3.35 14.17 -12.93
CA LEU A 225 -4.07 13.77 -14.13
C LEU A 225 -5.17 14.76 -14.52
N GLN A 226 -5.44 14.83 -15.82
CA GLN A 226 -6.64 15.40 -16.41
C GLN A 226 -7.55 14.22 -16.79
N ALA A 227 -8.63 14.04 -16.02
CA ALA A 227 -9.55 12.92 -16.17
C ALA A 227 -10.64 13.25 -17.20
N GLU A 228 -10.70 12.44 -18.27
CA GLU A 228 -11.68 12.59 -19.35
C GLU A 228 -12.34 11.24 -19.73
N GLY A 229 -11.97 10.14 -19.06
CA GLY A 229 -12.34 8.77 -19.40
C GLY A 229 -11.14 7.93 -19.82
N LEU A 230 -11.37 6.62 -20.04
CA LEU A 230 -10.43 5.71 -20.70
C LEU A 230 -10.93 5.40 -22.11
N ARG A 231 -10.01 5.27 -23.07
CA ARG A 231 -10.34 4.75 -24.40
C ARG A 231 -10.22 3.23 -24.46
N PRO A 232 -11.07 2.53 -25.23
CA PRO A 232 -10.87 1.12 -25.56
C PRO A 232 -9.57 0.95 -26.36
N GLY A 233 -8.86 -0.17 -26.18
CA GLY A 233 -7.55 -0.37 -26.78
C GLY A 233 -6.74 -1.48 -26.12
N GLN A 234 -5.45 -1.57 -26.45
CA GLN A 234 -4.51 -2.48 -25.82
C GLN A 234 -3.64 -1.73 -24.80
N VAL A 235 -3.35 -2.36 -23.67
CA VAL A 235 -2.41 -1.86 -22.68
C VAL A 235 -1.48 -2.98 -22.21
N THR A 236 -0.18 -2.72 -22.23
CA THR A 236 0.83 -3.61 -21.67
C THR A 236 1.23 -3.13 -20.27
N LEU A 237 1.19 -4.03 -19.29
CA LEU A 237 1.60 -3.80 -17.91
C LEU A 237 2.65 -4.83 -17.48
N ARG A 238 3.58 -4.42 -16.62
CA ARG A 238 4.57 -5.32 -16.03
C ARG A 238 3.94 -6.21 -14.95
N GLY A 239 4.10 -7.53 -15.11
CA GLY A 239 3.66 -8.54 -14.15
C GLY A 239 4.57 -8.69 -12.94
N ASP A 240 5.84 -8.31 -13.06
CA ASP A 240 6.92 -8.62 -12.11
C ASP A 240 7.09 -7.58 -10.97
N VAL A 241 6.51 -6.39 -11.12
CA VAL A 241 6.68 -5.27 -10.17
C VAL A 241 5.61 -5.24 -9.09
N SER A 242 4.32 -5.17 -9.46
CA SER A 242 3.22 -5.04 -8.50
C SER A 242 1.85 -5.35 -9.10
N SER A 243 1.13 -6.30 -8.51
CA SER A 243 -0.27 -6.58 -8.86
C SER A 243 -1.22 -5.40 -8.57
N GLN A 244 -0.80 -4.36 -7.85
CA GLN A 244 -1.63 -3.18 -7.56
C GLN A 244 -1.89 -2.33 -8.81
N TYR A 245 -0.98 -2.33 -9.79
CA TYR A 245 -1.17 -1.60 -11.06
C TYR A 245 -2.21 -2.32 -11.91
N LEU A 246 -1.99 -3.62 -12.15
CA LEU A 246 -2.92 -4.48 -12.88
C LEU A 246 -4.32 -4.47 -12.24
N THR A 247 -4.42 -4.67 -10.92
CA THR A 247 -5.74 -4.69 -10.26
C THR A 247 -6.43 -3.32 -10.23
N GLY A 248 -5.68 -2.22 -10.20
CA GLY A 248 -6.24 -0.87 -10.42
C GLY A 248 -6.80 -0.69 -11.83
N MET A 249 -6.03 -1.08 -12.86
CA MET A 249 -6.47 -1.03 -14.26
C MET A 249 -7.71 -1.91 -14.50
N LEU A 250 -7.71 -3.15 -13.99
CA LEU A 250 -8.85 -4.06 -14.10
C LEU A 250 -10.12 -3.49 -13.49
N MET A 251 -10.04 -2.84 -12.32
CA MET A 251 -11.23 -2.22 -11.71
C MET A 251 -11.75 -1.00 -12.48
N ALA A 252 -10.89 -0.28 -13.22
CA ALA A 252 -11.27 0.90 -13.98
C ALA A 252 -11.75 0.60 -15.42
N ALA A 253 -11.13 -0.36 -16.10
CA ALA A 253 -11.38 -0.69 -17.50
C ALA A 253 -12.85 -0.92 -17.92
N PRO A 254 -13.74 -1.56 -17.13
CA PRO A 254 -15.13 -1.81 -17.52
C PRO A 254 -15.94 -0.53 -17.72
N LEU A 255 -15.56 0.55 -17.01
CA LEU A 255 -16.21 1.86 -17.04
C LEU A 255 -15.74 2.74 -18.20
N ALA A 256 -14.84 2.25 -19.05
CA ALA A 256 -14.43 2.95 -20.27
C ALA A 256 -15.65 3.18 -21.19
N GLU A 257 -15.66 4.30 -21.90
CA GLU A 257 -16.75 4.70 -22.77
C GLU A 257 -16.48 4.32 -24.23
N GLY A 258 -17.53 4.14 -25.03
CA GLY A 258 -17.43 3.74 -26.43
C GLY A 258 -17.76 2.27 -26.66
N SER A 259 -17.02 1.62 -27.55
CA SER A 259 -17.28 0.26 -28.03
C SER A 259 -15.99 -0.55 -28.16
N GLY A 260 -16.06 -1.85 -27.88
CA GLY A 260 -14.92 -2.76 -27.96
C GLY A 260 -14.52 -3.29 -26.57
N ALA A 261 -13.23 -3.41 -26.33
CA ALA A 261 -12.68 -3.89 -25.07
C ALA A 261 -11.39 -3.12 -24.70
N ILE A 262 -10.98 -3.24 -23.44
CA ILE A 262 -9.58 -3.03 -23.05
C ILE A 262 -8.92 -4.40 -22.95
N ASP A 263 -7.89 -4.60 -23.77
CA ASP A 263 -7.06 -5.80 -23.82
C ASP A 263 -5.78 -5.55 -22.99
N VAL A 264 -5.71 -6.17 -21.81
CA VAL A 264 -4.58 -6.02 -20.88
C VAL A 264 -3.61 -7.19 -21.06
N HIS A 265 -2.42 -6.86 -21.54
CA HIS A 265 -1.31 -7.80 -21.72
C HIS A 265 -0.30 -7.67 -20.57
N ILE A 266 0.10 -8.79 -19.97
CA ILE A 266 1.03 -8.82 -18.85
C ILE A 266 2.41 -9.24 -19.36
N GLN A 267 3.39 -8.34 -19.24
CA GLN A 267 4.78 -8.59 -19.58
C GLN A 267 5.52 -9.25 -18.41
N GLY A 268 6.26 -10.33 -18.70
CA GLY A 268 7.03 -11.07 -17.70
C GLY A 268 6.19 -12.03 -16.85
N GLU A 269 6.77 -12.54 -15.76
CA GLU A 269 6.04 -13.41 -14.83
C GLU A 269 5.16 -12.57 -13.90
N LEU A 270 3.84 -12.83 -13.92
CA LEU A 270 2.90 -12.19 -13.00
C LEU A 270 3.15 -12.64 -11.56
N VAL A 271 3.74 -11.78 -10.72
CA VAL A 271 3.79 -11.98 -9.28
C VAL A 271 2.43 -11.71 -8.64
N SER A 272 2.20 -12.24 -7.44
CA SER A 272 1.02 -11.91 -6.63
C SER A 272 -0.34 -12.24 -7.30
N LYS A 273 -0.39 -13.27 -8.16
CA LYS A 273 -1.59 -13.82 -8.83
C LYS A 273 -2.85 -13.90 -7.95
N PRO A 274 -2.79 -14.35 -6.67
CA PRO A 274 -3.93 -14.35 -5.75
C PRO A 274 -4.72 -13.03 -5.65
N TYR A 275 -4.05 -11.88 -5.75
CA TYR A 275 -4.71 -10.57 -5.70
C TYR A 275 -5.40 -10.20 -7.01
N VAL A 276 -4.95 -10.75 -8.13
CA VAL A 276 -5.59 -10.60 -9.45
C VAL A 276 -6.86 -11.45 -9.48
N ASP A 277 -6.78 -12.72 -9.09
CA ASP A 277 -7.95 -13.61 -8.95
C ASP A 277 -9.00 -13.06 -7.97
N MET A 278 -8.57 -12.53 -6.82
CA MET A 278 -9.45 -11.83 -5.87
C MET A 278 -10.19 -10.65 -6.53
N THR A 279 -9.48 -9.87 -7.34
CA THR A 279 -10.04 -8.67 -7.98
C THR A 279 -11.07 -9.08 -9.04
N ILE A 280 -10.75 -10.05 -9.89
CA ILE A 280 -11.66 -10.58 -10.92
C ILE A 280 -12.94 -11.14 -10.26
N ARG A 281 -12.82 -12.02 -9.26
CA ARG A 281 -13.99 -12.57 -8.54
C ARG A 281 -14.85 -11.52 -7.85
N LEU A 282 -14.23 -10.43 -7.40
CA LEU A 282 -14.96 -9.33 -6.80
C LEU A 282 -15.67 -8.48 -7.86
N MET A 283 -15.05 -8.23 -9.02
CA MET A 283 -15.71 -7.59 -10.16
C MET A 283 -16.93 -8.41 -10.63
N GLU A 284 -16.80 -9.74 -10.72
CA GLU A 284 -17.89 -10.68 -11.01
C GLU A 284 -19.05 -10.54 -10.01
N ARG A 285 -18.75 -10.44 -8.70
CA ARG A 285 -19.76 -10.19 -7.65
C ARG A 285 -20.48 -8.85 -7.79
N PHE A 286 -19.82 -7.85 -8.37
CA PHE A 286 -20.41 -6.56 -8.74
C PHE A 286 -20.93 -6.53 -10.19
N GLY A 287 -21.17 -7.68 -10.83
CA GLY A 287 -21.84 -7.80 -12.13
C GLY A 287 -20.97 -7.57 -13.36
N VAL A 288 -19.64 -7.45 -13.21
CA VAL A 288 -18.70 -7.19 -14.31
C VAL A 288 -17.91 -8.45 -14.68
N GLN A 289 -17.80 -8.72 -15.98
CA GLN A 289 -17.06 -9.85 -16.53
C GLN A 289 -15.64 -9.45 -16.99
N VAL A 290 -14.69 -10.37 -16.76
CA VAL A 290 -13.32 -10.31 -17.29
C VAL A 290 -13.00 -11.61 -18.01
N GLU A 291 -12.74 -11.53 -19.31
CA GLU A 291 -12.37 -12.67 -20.14
C GLU A 291 -10.88 -13.01 -19.96
N ARG A 292 -10.58 -14.28 -19.69
CA ARG A 292 -9.20 -14.81 -19.58
C ARG A 292 -8.76 -15.40 -20.91
N VAL A 293 -8.28 -14.54 -21.83
CA VAL A 293 -7.92 -14.94 -23.20
C VAL A 293 -6.69 -15.86 -23.22
N ASP A 294 -5.68 -15.53 -22.42
CA ASP A 294 -4.54 -16.41 -22.12
C ASP A 294 -4.26 -16.39 -20.61
N GLY A 295 -5.06 -17.15 -19.86
CA GLY A 295 -4.92 -17.30 -18.42
C GLY A 295 -4.97 -15.98 -17.64
N LEU A 296 -3.83 -15.56 -17.09
CA LEU A 296 -3.63 -14.23 -16.49
C LEU A 296 -2.58 -13.39 -17.23
N GLN A 297 -2.10 -13.85 -18.40
CA GLN A 297 -1.14 -13.13 -19.25
C GLN A 297 -1.84 -12.22 -20.29
N HIS A 298 -3.05 -12.57 -20.70
CA HIS A 298 -3.93 -11.70 -21.49
C HIS A 298 -5.36 -11.72 -20.92
N LEU A 299 -5.80 -10.57 -20.42
CA LEU A 299 -7.15 -10.34 -19.89
C LEU A 299 -7.90 -9.35 -20.79
N ARG A 300 -9.13 -9.67 -21.17
CA ARG A 300 -9.99 -8.82 -21.98
C ARG A 300 -11.18 -8.34 -21.17
N ILE A 301 -11.45 -7.04 -21.22
CA ILE A 301 -12.52 -6.40 -20.46
C ILE A 301 -13.41 -5.65 -21.46
N PRO A 302 -14.61 -6.16 -21.79
CA PRO A 302 -15.60 -5.43 -22.57
C PRO A 302 -15.91 -4.07 -21.92
N VAL A 303 -15.92 -3.00 -22.70
CA VAL A 303 -16.19 -1.63 -22.21
C VAL A 303 -17.69 -1.35 -22.11
N GLY A 304 -18.07 -0.29 -21.39
CA GLY A 304 -19.47 0.07 -21.19
C GLY A 304 -20.24 -0.83 -20.22
N GLN A 305 -19.56 -1.74 -19.53
CA GLN A 305 -20.12 -2.50 -18.42
C GLN A 305 -20.38 -1.58 -17.21
N ARG A 306 -21.25 -2.02 -16.30
CA ARG A 306 -21.60 -1.29 -15.08
C ARG A 306 -21.41 -2.17 -13.87
N TYR A 307 -20.78 -1.63 -12.83
CA TYR A 307 -20.83 -2.27 -11.52
C TYR A 307 -22.23 -2.10 -10.94
N LEU A 308 -22.81 -3.19 -10.46
CA LEU A 308 -24.08 -3.23 -9.75
C LEU A 308 -23.81 -3.59 -8.28
N SER A 309 -24.46 -2.88 -7.35
CA SER A 309 -24.32 -3.21 -5.94
C SER A 309 -24.91 -4.59 -5.64
N PRO A 310 -24.19 -5.46 -4.90
CA PRO A 310 -24.75 -6.72 -4.39
C PRO A 310 -25.69 -6.51 -3.18
N GLY A 311 -26.01 -5.25 -2.82
CA GLY A 311 -26.74 -4.86 -1.61
C GLY A 311 -25.89 -4.99 -0.34
N GLU A 312 -25.32 -6.17 -0.10
CA GLU A 312 -24.40 -6.41 1.01
C GLU A 312 -23.05 -7.00 0.57
N ALA A 313 -21.99 -6.53 1.21
CA ALA A 313 -20.64 -7.04 1.09
C ALA A 313 -20.08 -7.36 2.49
N PHE A 314 -19.42 -8.51 2.63
CA PHE A 314 -18.70 -8.87 3.85
C PHE A 314 -17.21 -8.91 3.56
N VAL A 315 -16.42 -8.20 4.35
CA VAL A 315 -14.96 -8.24 4.26
C VAL A 315 -14.47 -9.42 5.11
N GLU A 316 -13.97 -10.45 4.43
CA GLU A 316 -13.26 -11.58 5.04
C GLU A 316 -12.11 -11.12 5.96
N GLY A 317 -11.80 -11.96 6.95
CA GLY A 317 -10.67 -11.75 7.86
C GLY A 317 -9.32 -11.75 7.16
N ASP A 318 -8.37 -10.95 7.62
CA ASP A 318 -7.08 -10.75 6.95
C ASP A 318 -6.19 -12.01 6.94
N ALA A 319 -6.15 -12.66 5.78
CA ALA A 319 -5.37 -13.85 5.48
C ALA A 319 -3.86 -13.69 5.71
N SER A 320 -3.33 -12.46 5.61
CA SER A 320 -1.91 -12.18 5.86
C SER A 320 -1.65 -12.13 7.36
N SER A 321 -2.55 -11.49 8.11
CA SER A 321 -2.48 -11.40 9.58
C SER A 321 -2.64 -12.76 10.25
N ALA A 322 -3.49 -13.62 9.70
CA ALA A 322 -3.65 -15.01 10.13
C ALA A 322 -2.35 -15.83 10.11
N SER A 323 -1.46 -15.55 9.16
CA SER A 323 -0.20 -16.29 9.01
C SER A 323 0.70 -16.21 10.25
N TYR A 324 0.68 -15.09 10.99
CA TYR A 324 1.47 -14.92 12.21
C TYR A 324 1.00 -15.84 13.34
N PHE A 325 -0.32 -15.96 13.54
CA PHE A 325 -0.89 -16.83 14.58
C PHE A 325 -0.66 -18.30 14.26
N LEU A 326 -0.87 -18.71 13.01
CA LEU A 326 -0.62 -20.08 12.56
C LEU A 326 0.87 -20.45 12.62
N ALA A 327 1.76 -19.54 12.21
CA ALA A 327 3.20 -19.75 12.34
C ALA A 327 3.62 -19.85 13.82
N GLY A 328 3.08 -19.00 14.69
CA GLY A 328 3.34 -19.06 16.14
C GLY A 328 2.91 -20.40 16.77
N ALA A 329 1.72 -20.90 16.44
CA ALA A 329 1.26 -22.23 16.86
C ALA A 329 2.19 -23.33 16.34
N THR A 330 2.55 -23.29 15.05
CA THR A 330 3.43 -24.27 14.39
C THR A 330 4.83 -24.32 15.04
N ILE A 331 5.44 -23.15 15.27
CA ILE A 331 6.79 -23.02 15.87
C ILE A 331 6.81 -23.53 17.31
N THR A 332 5.71 -23.40 18.06
CA THR A 332 5.64 -23.72 19.49
C THR A 332 4.94 -25.04 19.82
N GLY A 333 4.54 -25.84 18.82
CA GLY A 333 3.80 -27.10 19.05
C GLY A 333 2.42 -26.89 19.70
N GLY A 334 1.81 -25.73 19.45
CA GLY A 334 0.47 -25.38 19.89
C GLY A 334 -0.59 -25.60 18.82
N THR A 335 -1.79 -25.08 19.04
CA THR A 335 -2.93 -25.21 18.12
C THR A 335 -3.79 -23.94 18.20
N VAL A 336 -3.97 -23.27 17.07
CA VAL A 336 -4.79 -22.06 16.96
C VAL A 336 -5.88 -22.24 15.92
N THR A 337 -7.11 -21.94 16.30
CA THR A 337 -8.25 -21.82 15.39
C THR A 337 -8.36 -20.37 14.91
N VAL A 338 -8.48 -20.17 13.60
CA VAL A 338 -8.57 -18.85 12.98
C VAL A 338 -9.96 -18.66 12.37
N GLU A 339 -10.68 -17.64 12.80
CA GLU A 339 -12.02 -17.31 12.31
C GLU A 339 -11.98 -16.09 11.37
N GLY A 340 -12.70 -16.19 10.24
CA GLY A 340 -12.89 -15.09 9.28
C GLY A 340 -12.37 -15.35 7.87
N CYS A 341 -11.55 -16.39 7.64
CA CYS A 341 -11.07 -16.81 6.32
C CYS A 341 -11.28 -18.32 6.12
N GLY A 342 -12.30 -18.70 5.35
CA GLY A 342 -12.68 -20.10 5.10
C GLY A 342 -12.07 -20.70 3.82
N SER A 343 -12.40 -21.95 3.51
CA SER A 343 -11.96 -22.65 2.29
C SER A 343 -12.42 -22.00 0.98
N GLN A 344 -13.53 -21.25 1.01
CA GLN A 344 -14.07 -20.48 -0.12
C GLN A 344 -13.54 -19.02 -0.19
N SER A 345 -12.55 -18.67 0.64
CA SER A 345 -11.93 -17.34 0.73
C SER A 345 -11.49 -16.77 -0.63
N LEU A 346 -11.85 -15.52 -0.90
CA LEU A 346 -11.35 -14.72 -2.02
C LEU A 346 -9.86 -14.38 -1.87
N GLN A 347 -9.33 -14.45 -0.65
CA GLN A 347 -7.90 -14.27 -0.38
C GLN A 347 -7.14 -15.58 -0.69
N GLY A 348 -6.56 -15.64 -1.89
CA GLY A 348 -5.82 -16.82 -2.36
C GLY A 348 -4.57 -17.13 -1.52
N GLY A 349 -4.18 -18.40 -1.54
CA GLY A 349 -3.18 -19.00 -0.65
C GLY A 349 -3.78 -19.98 0.37
N TRP A 350 -5.08 -19.85 0.67
CA TRP A 350 -5.82 -20.70 1.61
C TRP A 350 -6.51 -21.89 0.93
N ALA A 351 -7.08 -21.68 -0.26
CA ALA A 351 -7.82 -22.71 -1.00
C ALA A 351 -6.96 -23.87 -1.56
N SER A 352 -5.63 -23.86 -1.39
CA SER A 352 -4.71 -24.81 -2.06
C SER A 352 -3.59 -25.37 -1.17
N LYS A 353 -3.64 -25.17 0.15
CA LYS A 353 -2.79 -25.88 1.12
C LYS A 353 -3.66 -26.35 2.28
N GLY A 354 -3.91 -27.65 2.33
CA GLY A 354 -4.87 -28.26 3.25
C GLY A 354 -4.62 -27.88 4.70
N ALA A 355 -5.45 -26.97 5.22
CA ALA A 355 -5.75 -26.92 6.63
C ALA A 355 -6.47 -28.24 6.96
N ALA A 356 -5.95 -29.00 7.92
CA ALA A 356 -6.45 -30.33 8.23
C ALA A 356 -7.95 -30.29 8.54
N GLU A 357 -8.74 -31.13 7.86
CA GLU A 357 -10.19 -31.20 8.01
C GLU A 357 -10.58 -31.77 9.39
N GLY A 358 -10.62 -30.90 10.39
CA GLY A 358 -11.28 -31.15 11.67
C GLY A 358 -12.79 -30.97 11.56
N HIS A 359 -13.48 -31.76 10.73
CA HIS A 359 -14.94 -31.78 10.72
C HIS A 359 -15.48 -32.23 12.08
N ARG A 360 -16.27 -31.36 12.73
CA ARG A 360 -17.38 -31.71 13.63
C ARG A 360 -18.44 -30.59 13.58
N PRO A 361 -19.72 -30.93 13.80
CA PRO A 361 -20.87 -30.15 13.33
C PRO A 361 -21.11 -28.85 14.12
#